data_AF-A0A352NF94-F1
#
_entry.id   AF-A0A352NF94-F1
#
_cell.length_a   1.000
_cell.length_b   1.000
_cell.length_c   1.000
_cell.angle_alpha   90.00
_cell.angle_beta   90.00
_cell.angle_gamma   90.00
#
_symmetry.space_group_name_H-M   'P 1'
#
loop_
_entity.id
_entity.type
_entity.pdbx_description
1 polymer ?
#
loop_
_entity_poly.entity_id
_entity_poly.type
_entity_poly.pdbx_seq_one_letter_code
_entity_poly.pdbx_strand_id
1 'polypeptide(L)'
;MEKIKLAVIFYSMTGINYQLSQWAAEAGKAAGAEARLLKVRELAPEEVIRSNPGWLATFEATKDIPEVASADLDWADAIIFSCPTR
;
A
#
# COMPACT_ATOMS: atom_id res chain seq x y z
N MET A 1 -3.91 9.22 -25.71
CA MET A 1 -2.98 9.63 -24.63
C MET A 1 -2.73 8.39 -23.79
N GLU A 2 -1.47 8.07 -23.49
CA GLU A 2 -1.16 6.97 -22.58
C GLU A 2 -1.65 7.31 -21.16
N LYS A 3 -2.15 6.32 -20.42
CA LYS A 3 -2.59 6.53 -19.04
C LYS A 3 -1.35 6.68 -18.16
N ILE A 4 -1.36 7.67 -17.28
CA ILE A 4 -0.35 7.81 -16.22
C ILE A 4 -0.37 6.55 -15.36
N LYS A 5 0.79 5.94 -15.17
CA LYS A 5 0.99 4.78 -14.29
C LYS A 5 1.27 5.27 -12.88
N LEU A 6 0.33 5.01 -11.97
CA LEU A 6 0.40 5.46 -10.58
C LEU A 6 0.70 4.28 -9.66
N ALA A 7 1.81 4.33 -8.95
CA ALA A 7 2.10 3.41 -7.84
C ALA A 7 1.71 4.06 -6.51
N VAL A 8 0.73 3.49 -5.83
CA VAL A 8 0.37 3.84 -4.45
C VAL A 8 0.95 2.78 -3.53
N ILE A 9 2.02 3.14 -2.82
CA ILE A 9 2.81 2.23 -2.00
C ILE A 9 2.59 2.58 -0.54
N PHE A 10 2.24 1.57 0.28
CA PHE A 10 1.88 1.83 1.66
C PHE A 10 2.50 0.84 2.66
N TYR A 11 2.80 1.36 3.84
CA TYR A 11 2.98 0.57 5.05
C TYR A 11 1.92 0.99 6.07
N SER A 12 1.28 0.03 6.71
CA SER A 12 0.20 0.30 7.66
C SER A 12 0.17 -0.75 8.76
N MET A 13 0.44 -0.34 10.00
CA MET A 13 0.31 -1.23 11.14
C MET A 13 -1.16 -1.45 11.52
N THR A 14 -1.91 -0.37 11.75
CA THR A 14 -3.28 -0.43 12.31
C THR A 14 -4.35 0.04 11.32
N GLY A 15 -4.08 -0.13 10.01
CA GLY A 15 -5.07 0.06 8.95
C GLY A 15 -5.28 1.49 8.43
N ILE A 16 -4.80 2.52 9.13
CA ILE A 16 -5.05 3.93 8.73
C ILE A 16 -4.43 4.24 7.35
N ASN A 17 -3.12 3.98 7.17
CA ASN A 17 -2.46 4.26 5.90
C ASN A 17 -2.95 3.33 4.78
N TYR A 18 -3.39 2.11 5.12
CA TYR A 18 -4.05 1.24 4.16
C TYR A 18 -5.33 1.89 3.63
N GLN A 19 -6.19 2.45 4.50
CA GLN A 19 -7.40 3.16 4.08
C GLN A 19 -7.07 4.40 3.22
N LEU A 20 -6.10 5.21 3.63
CA LEU A 20 -5.67 6.37 2.85
C LEU A 20 -5.17 5.97 1.45
N SER A 21 -4.45 4.86 1.36
CA SER A 21 -3.88 4.37 0.10
C SER A 21 -4.93 3.78 -0.83
N GLN A 22 -5.97 3.13 -0.29
CA GLN A 22 -7.14 2.73 -1.09
C GLN A 22 -7.80 3.95 -1.73
N TRP A 23 -8.07 5.00 -0.95
CA TRP A 23 -8.65 6.24 -1.48
C TRP A 23 -7.75 6.91 -2.53
N ALA A 24 -6.44 6.95 -2.31
CA ALA A 24 -5.51 7.50 -3.29
C ALA A 24 -5.53 6.70 -4.61
N ALA A 25 -5.56 5.37 -4.54
CA ALA A 25 -5.62 4.51 -5.72
C ALA A 25 -6.97 4.65 -6.47
N GLU A 26 -8.08 4.72 -5.74
CA GLU A 26 -9.42 4.97 -6.30
C GLU A 26 -9.52 6.35 -6.98
N ALA A 27 -9.02 7.39 -6.32
CA ALA A 27 -8.98 8.74 -6.87
C ALA A 27 -8.09 8.82 -8.12
N GLY A 28 -6.94 8.16 -8.11
CA GLY A 28 -6.08 8.06 -9.29
C GLY A 28 -6.79 7.40 -10.48
N LYS A 29 -7.50 6.29 -10.23
CA LYS A 29 -8.31 5.62 -11.27
C LYS A 29 -9.43 6.52 -11.79
N ALA A 30 -10.13 7.24 -10.90
CA ALA A 30 -11.18 8.19 -11.27
C ALA A 30 -10.64 9.36 -12.12
N ALA A 31 -9.39 9.77 -11.89
CA ALA A 31 -8.68 10.77 -12.69
C ALA A 31 -8.10 10.22 -14.02
N GLY A 32 -8.28 8.92 -14.31
CA GLY A 32 -7.85 8.28 -15.55
C GLY A 32 -6.49 7.58 -15.51
N ALA A 33 -5.85 7.50 -14.34
CA ALA A 33 -4.58 6.79 -14.17
C ALA A 33 -4.77 5.25 -14.16
N GLU A 34 -3.73 4.53 -14.59
CA GLU A 34 -3.56 3.11 -14.29
C GLU A 34 -2.91 3.00 -12.90
N ALA A 35 -3.71 2.78 -11.85
CA ALA A 35 -3.21 2.76 -10.49
C ALA A 35 -3.01 1.34 -9.93
N ARG A 36 -1.83 1.10 -9.35
CA ARG A 36 -1.50 -0.08 -8.53
C ARG A 36 -1.47 0.30 -7.06
N LEU A 37 -2.12 -0.52 -6.23
CA LEU A 37 -2.00 -0.45 -4.77
C LEU A 37 -1.04 -1.56 -4.32
N LEU A 38 0.05 -1.18 -3.67
CA LEU A 38 1.16 -2.06 -3.34
C LEU A 38 1.48 -1.91 -1.85
N LYS A 39 1.68 -3.02 -1.14
CA LYS A 39 2.08 -2.99 0.27
C LYS A 39 3.60 -3.09 0.41
N VAL A 40 4.15 -2.45 1.43
CA VAL A 40 5.52 -2.69 1.88
C VAL A 40 5.55 -4.00 2.68
N ARG A 41 6.57 -4.83 2.43
CA ARG A 41 6.78 -6.08 3.16
C ARG A 41 6.88 -5.85 4.66
N GLU A 42 6.13 -6.65 5.42
CA GLU A 42 6.22 -6.65 6.88
C GLU A 42 7.51 -7.35 7.33
N LEU A 43 8.24 -6.70 8.25
CA LEU A 43 9.50 -7.19 8.80
C LEU A 43 9.39 -7.57 10.28
N ALA A 44 8.28 -7.21 10.94
CA ALA A 44 8.03 -7.58 12.31
C ALA A 44 7.85 -9.11 12.44
N PRO A 45 8.39 -9.72 13.51
CA PRO A 45 8.11 -11.12 13.83
C PRO A 45 6.61 -11.34 14.05
N GLU A 46 6.12 -12.53 13.66
CA GLU A 46 4.70 -12.87 13.77
C GLU A 46 4.15 -12.75 15.19
N GLU A 47 4.95 -13.09 16.20
CA GLU A 47 4.60 -12.93 17.63
C GLU A 47 4.28 -11.47 17.99
N VAL A 48 5.07 -10.53 17.46
CA VAL A 48 4.88 -9.09 17.71
C VAL A 48 3.60 -8.60 17.04
N ILE A 49 3.32 -9.07 15.82
CA ILE A 49 2.08 -8.75 15.11
C ILE A 49 0.87 -9.28 15.88
N ARG A 50 0.92 -10.55 16.32
CA ARG A 50 -0.16 -11.21 17.07
C ARG A 50 -0.43 -10.57 18.44
N SER A 51 0.58 -9.96 19.07
CA SER A 51 0.41 -9.24 20.34
C SER A 51 -0.42 -7.95 20.22
N ASN A 52 -0.61 -7.41 19.01
CA ASN A 52 -1.39 -6.22 18.76
C ASN A 52 -2.61 -6.54 17.89
N PRO A 53 -3.85 -6.55 18.45
CA PRO A 53 -5.05 -6.91 17.71
C PRO A 53 -5.29 -6.06 16.44
N GLY A 54 -4.97 -4.77 16.48
CA GLY A 54 -5.10 -3.88 15.33
C GLY A 54 -4.08 -4.19 14.23
N TRP A 55 -2.87 -4.62 14.62
CA TRP A 55 -1.85 -5.06 13.68
C TRP A 55 -2.20 -6.38 13.02
N LEU A 56 -2.62 -7.37 13.81
CA LEU A 56 -3.08 -8.66 13.30
C LEU A 56 -4.26 -8.50 12.31
N ALA A 57 -5.25 -7.67 12.65
CA ALA A 57 -6.38 -7.39 11.77
C ALA A 57 -5.95 -6.77 10.43
N THR A 58 -5.01 -5.82 10.46
CA THR A 58 -4.49 -5.17 9.25
C THR A 58 -3.64 -6.13 8.41
N PHE A 59 -2.80 -6.93 9.06
CA PHE A 59 -1.97 -7.93 8.41
C PHE A 59 -2.84 -8.93 7.63
N GLU A 60 -3.90 -9.46 8.25
CA GLU A 60 -4.85 -10.34 7.58
C GLU A 60 -5.63 -9.64 6.46
N ALA A 61 -6.08 -8.40 6.68
CA ALA A 61 -6.85 -7.63 5.70
C ALA A 61 -6.04 -7.26 4.44
N THR A 62 -4.71 -7.25 4.53
CA THR A 62 -3.81 -6.84 3.46
C THR A 62 -3.00 -7.99 2.87
N LYS A 63 -3.26 -9.24 3.27
CA LYS A 63 -2.46 -10.40 2.85
C LYS A 63 -2.46 -10.62 1.34
N ASP A 64 -3.59 -10.37 0.68
CA ASP A 64 -3.77 -10.56 -0.76
C ASP A 64 -3.27 -9.39 -1.61
N ILE A 65 -2.85 -8.29 -0.98
CA ILE A 65 -2.25 -7.15 -1.69
C ILE A 65 -0.80 -7.50 -2.04
N PRO A 66 -0.37 -7.30 -3.30
CA PRO A 66 1.01 -7.58 -3.71
C PRO A 66 2.01 -6.68 -2.97
N GLU A 67 3.16 -7.27 -2.63
CA GLU A 67 4.29 -6.53 -2.09
C GLU A 67 4.97 -5.71 -3.20
N VAL A 68 5.38 -4.50 -2.86
CA VAL A 68 6.12 -3.61 -3.78
C VAL A 68 7.49 -4.19 -4.12
N ALA A 69 7.86 -4.16 -5.40
CA ALA A 69 9.20 -4.47 -5.89
C ALA A 69 9.81 -3.25 -6.61
N SER A 70 11.13 -3.25 -6.83
CA SER A 70 11.81 -2.16 -7.55
C SER A 70 11.24 -1.95 -8.96
N ALA A 71 10.81 -3.03 -9.63
CA ALA A 71 10.19 -2.95 -10.95
C ALA A 71 8.87 -2.15 -10.96
N ASP A 72 8.17 -2.01 -9.83
CA ASP A 72 6.98 -1.16 -9.73
C ASP A 72 7.34 0.33 -9.72
N LEU A 73 8.52 0.67 -9.20
CA LEU A 73 9.04 2.03 -9.24
C LEU A 73 9.47 2.40 -10.66
N ASP A 74 10.15 1.47 -11.36
CA ASP A 74 10.54 1.67 -12.76
C ASP A 74 9.34 1.74 -13.71
N TRP A 75 8.25 1.04 -13.36
CA TRP A 75 7.00 1.06 -14.12
C TRP A 75 6.22 2.37 -13.95
N ALA A 76 6.32 3.04 -12.81
CA ALA A 76 5.46 4.16 -12.44
C ALA A 76 5.93 5.51 -13.01
N ASP A 77 4.99 6.31 -13.51
CA ASP A 77 5.22 7.71 -13.87
C ASP A 77 5.03 8.63 -12.65
N ALA A 78 4.19 8.20 -11.70
CA ALA A 78 3.88 8.91 -10.46
C ALA A 78 3.84 7.94 -9.28
N ILE A 79 4.34 8.39 -8.13
CA ILE A 79 4.49 7.57 -6.93
C ILE A 79 3.90 8.31 -5.72
N ILE A 80 3.09 7.61 -4.93
CA ILE A 80 2.61 8.06 -3.62
C ILE A 80 3.10 7.08 -2.57
N PHE A 81 3.85 7.58 -1.58
CA PHE A 81 4.22 6.82 -0.39
C PHE A 81 3.32 7.20 0.79
N SER A 82 2.68 6.21 1.39
CA SER A 82 1.88 6.35 2.59
C SER A 82 2.47 5.49 3.71
N CYS A 83 3.03 6.13 4.72
CA CYS A 83 3.63 5.44 5.86
C CYS A 83 3.27 6.18 7.15
N PRO A 84 3.15 5.46 8.29
CA PRO A 84 2.98 6.10 9.58
C PRO A 84 4.29 6.82 9.91
N THR A 85 4.18 7.90 10.69
CA THR A 85 5.36 8.32 11.45
C THR A 85 5.79 7.17 12.35
N ARG A 86 7.09 6.95 12.44
CA ARG A 86 7.70 6.04 13.42
C ARG A 86 8.30 6.87 14.53
#